data_AF-A0A0R1KI56-F1
#
_entry.id   AF-A0A0R1KI56-F1
#
_cell.length_a   1.000
_cell.length_b   1.000
_cell.length_c   1.000
_cell.angle_alpha   90.00
_cell.angle_beta   90.00
_cell.angle_gamma   90.00
#
_symmetry.space_group_name_H-M   'P 1'
#
loop_
_entity.id
_entity.type
_entity.pdbx_description
1 polymer ?
#
loop_
_entity_poly.entity_id
_entity_poly.type
_entity_poly.pdbx_seq_one_letter_code
_entity_poly.pdbx_strand_id
1 'polypeptide(L)' 'MIKKLEKQDLVIRRVDPNDSHQKRLFLLPKGEDAAQQVNEVFHELNEIVMLANLDNNGQLQELFEMLLVNYHENN' A
#
# COMPACT_ATOMS: atom_id res chain seq x y z
N MET A 1 2.68 -15.89 2.83
CA MET A 1 2.43 -14.44 3.01
C MET A 1 1.56 -14.18 4.24
N ILE A 2 0.29 -14.60 4.26
CA ILE A 2 -0.65 -14.36 5.38
C ILE A 2 -0.09 -14.76 6.76
N LYS A 3 0.55 -15.93 6.90
CA LYS A 3 1.18 -16.35 8.17
C LYS A 3 2.22 -15.35 8.70
N LYS A 4 2.90 -14.59 7.84
CA LYS A 4 3.84 -13.55 8.27
C LYS A 4 3.10 -12.31 8.80
N LEU A 5 2.02 -11.92 8.14
CA LEU A 5 1.14 -10.83 8.58
C LEU A 5 0.45 -11.16 9.91
N GLU A 6 0.05 -12.42 10.11
CA GLU A 6 -0.45 -12.91 11.40
C GLU A 6 0.62 -12.84 12.49
N LYS A 7 1.86 -13.25 12.21
CA LYS A 7 2.99 -13.15 13.16
C LYS A 7 3.36 -11.71 13.53
N GLN A 8 2.94 -10.73 12.73
CA GLN A 8 3.20 -9.31 12.95
C GLN A 8 1.99 -8.59 13.57
N ASP A 9 0.93 -9.32 13.91
CA ASP A 9 -0.34 -8.83 14.44
C ASP A 9 -1.04 -7.82 13.50
N LEU A 10 -0.89 -8.02 12.19
CA LEU A 10 -1.55 -7.19 11.18
C LEU A 10 -2.90 -7.78 10.77
N VAL A 11 -3.03 -9.11 10.76
CA VAL A 11 -4.27 -9.80 10.39
C VAL A 11 -4.56 -10.97 11.31
N ILE A 12 -5.82 -11.37 11.38
CA ILE A 12 -6.26 -12.61 12.03
C ILE A 12 -7.16 -13.43 11.11
N ARG A 13 -7.00 -14.76 11.14
CA ARG A 13 -7.95 -15.70 10.53
C ARG A 13 -8.94 -16.22 11.56
N ARG A 14 -10.23 -16.10 11.26
CA ARG A 14 -11.29 -16.74 12.04
C ARG A 14 -12.06 -17.71 11.16
N VAL A 15 -12.48 -18.83 11.74
CA VAL A 15 -13.34 -19.79 11.07
C VAL A 15 -14.72 -19.16 10.89
N ASP A 16 -15.34 -19.38 9.73
CA ASP A 16 -16.69 -18.90 9.48
C ASP A 16 -17.68 -19.62 10.40
N PRO A 17 -18.52 -18.90 11.17
CA PRO A 17 -19.50 -19.54 12.05
C PRO A 17 -20.51 -20.41 11.30
N ASN A 18 -20.71 -20.18 10.00
CA ASN A 18 -21.65 -20.95 9.16
C ASN A 18 -20.97 -22.07 8.36
N ASP A 19 -19.64 -22.08 8.28
CA ASP A 19 -18.88 -23.10 7.54
C ASP A 19 -17.48 -23.30 8.16
N SER A 20 -17.29 -24.42 8.85
CA SER A 20 -16.03 -24.74 9.53
C SER A 20 -14.82 -24.91 8.60
N HIS A 21 -15.05 -25.11 7.29
CA HIS A 21 -13.99 -25.23 6.30
C HIS A 21 -13.52 -23.87 5.78
N GLN A 22 -14.32 -22.81 5.98
CA GLN A 22 -13.98 -21.47 5.53
C GLN A 22 -13.29 -20.66 6.63
N LYS A 23 -12.27 -19.90 6.22
CA LYS A 23 -11.55 -18.96 7.10
C LYS A 23 -11.63 -17.57 6.50
N ARG A 24 -12.15 -16.63 7.27
CA ARG A 24 -12.19 -15.21 6.94
C ARG A 24 -10.98 -14.50 7.53
N LEU A 25 -10.42 -13.57 6.76
CA LEU A 25 -9.33 -12.70 7.18
C LEU A 25 -9.90 -11.37 7.66
N PHE A 26 -9.35 -10.87 8.76
CA PHE A 26 -9.69 -9.58 9.33
C PHE A 26 -8.40 -8.80 9.58
N LEU A 27 -8.42 -7.51 9.28
CA LEU A 27 -7.38 -6.59 9.73
C LEU A 27 -7.50 -6.40 11.24
N LEU A 28 -6.36 -6.35 11.90
CA LEU A 28 -6.24 -5.88 13.28
C LEU A 28 -5.92 -4.37 13.23
N PRO A 29 -6.06 -3.61 14.35
CA PRO A 29 -5.80 -2.18 14.35
C PRO A 29 -4.45 -1.79 13.73
N LYS A 30 -3.37 -2.50 14.09
CA LYS A 30 -2.04 -2.30 13.49
C LYS A 30 -1.99 -2.60 11.99
N GLY A 31 -2.81 -3.54 11.53
CA GLY A 31 -2.97 -3.84 10.10
C GLY A 31 -3.73 -2.76 9.36
N GLU A 32 -4.74 -2.16 9.99
CA GLU A 32 -5.47 -1.01 9.45
C GLU A 32 -4.53 0.18 9.26
N ASP A 33 -3.77 0.53 10.30
CA ASP A 33 -2.79 1.63 10.26
C ASP A 33 -1.74 1.40 9.16
N ALA A 34 -1.21 0.17 9.05
CA ALA A 34 -0.25 -0.18 8.02
C ALA A 34 -0.87 -0.14 6.61
N ALA A 35 -2.12 -0.58 6.46
CA ALA A 35 -2.83 -0.51 5.18
C ALA A 35 -3.09 0.95 4.77
N GLN A 36 -3.43 1.81 5.73
CA GLN A 36 -3.61 3.23 5.50
C GLN A 36 -2.31 3.89 5.02
N GLN A 37 -1.18 3.64 5.69
CA GLN A 37 0.12 4.17 5.27
C GLN A 37 0.49 3.74 3.84
N VAL A 38 0.25 2.47 3.50
CA VAL A 38 0.47 1.97 2.14
C VAL A 38 -0.43 2.70 1.16
N ASN A 39 -1.71 2.88 1.48
CA ASN A 39 -2.65 3.58 0.60
C ASN A 39 -2.27 5.05 0.40
N GLU A 40 -1.80 5.74 1.43
CA GLU A 40 -1.32 7.13 1.35
C GLU A 40 -0.14 7.24 0.39
N VAL A 41 0.88 6.37 0.54
CA VAL A 41 2.03 6.34 -0.38
C VAL A 41 1.59 6.05 -1.82
N PHE A 42 0.69 5.09 -2.03
CA PHE A 42 0.18 4.81 -3.38
C PHE A 42 -0.63 5.97 -3.95
N HIS A 43 -1.34 6.73 -3.12
CA HIS A 43 -2.08 7.90 -3.55
C HIS A 43 -1.12 9.00 -4.02
N GLU A 44 -0.10 9.32 -3.23
CA GLU A 44 0.94 10.29 -3.58
C GLU A 44 1.65 9.89 -4.89
N LEU A 45 2.03 8.63 -5.04
CA LEU A 45 2.66 8.14 -6.27
C LEU A 45 1.73 8.29 -7.48
N ASN A 46 0.44 8.01 -7.34
CA ASN A 46 -0.52 8.19 -8.42
C ASN A 46 -0.69 9.67 -8.79
N GLU A 47 -0.71 10.57 -7.82
CA GLU A 47 -0.74 12.02 -8.08
C GLU A 47 0.51 12.47 -8.84
N ILE A 48 1.69 12.03 -8.43
CA ILE A 48 2.96 12.32 -9.11
C ILE A 48 2.92 11.84 -10.57
N VAL A 49 2.45 10.61 -10.81
CA VAL A 49 2.33 10.05 -12.16
C VAL A 49 1.32 10.81 -13.01
N MET A 50 0.18 11.22 -12.42
CA MET A 50 -0.81 12.03 -13.13
C MET A 50 -0.27 13.42 -13.49
N LEU A 51 0.46 14.07 -12.58
CA LEU A 51 1.05 15.40 -12.80
C LEU A 51 2.13 15.39 -13.86
N ALA A 52 2.85 14.27 -14.01
CA ALA A 52 3.89 14.13 -15.01
C ALA A 52 3.38 14.17 -16.46
N ASN A 53 2.07 14.15 -16.72
CA ASN A 53 1.41 14.31 -18.03
C ASN A 53 2.28 13.81 -19.21
N LEU A 54 2.56 12.50 -19.23
CA LEU A 54 3.65 11.82 -19.95
C LEU A 54 3.48 11.75 -21.48
N ASP A 55 3.09 12.85 -22.11
CA ASP A 55 2.84 12.92 -23.55
C ASP A 55 4.14 13.05 -24.38
N ASN A 56 5.25 13.45 -23.76
CA ASN A 56 6.57 13.62 -24.40
C ASN A 56 7.73 13.16 -23.51
N ASN A 57 8.82 12.71 -24.14
CA ASN A 57 10.01 12.14 -23.47
C ASN A 57 10.68 13.05 -22.42
N GLY A 58 10.57 14.38 -22.53
CA GLY A 58 11.13 15.31 -21.53
C GLY A 58 10.45 15.19 -20.15
N GLN A 59 9.18 14.77 -20.14
CA GLN A 59 8.36 14.68 -18.93
C GLN A 59 8.64 13.40 -18.13
N LEU A 60 9.28 12.39 -18.75
CA LEU A 60 9.75 11.20 -18.05
C LEU A 60 10.92 11.54 -17.09
N GLN A 61 11.76 12.49 -17.48
CA GLN A 61 12.85 12.98 -16.64
C GLN A 61 12.29 13.77 -15.45
N GLU A 62 11.29 14.63 -15.68
CA GLU A 62 10.59 15.36 -14.62
C GLU A 62 9.89 14.41 -13.63
N LEU A 63 9.24 13.35 -14.12
CA LEU A 63 8.66 12.30 -13.27
C LEU A 63 9.73 11.64 -12.39
N PHE A 64 10.87 11.29 -12.98
CA PHE A 64 11.96 10.66 -12.24
C PHE A 64 12.51 11.56 -11.12
N GLU A 65 12.64 12.86 -11.37
CA GLU A 65 13.06 13.84 -10.35
C GLU A 65 12.00 13.99 -9.24
N MET A 66 10.71 14.07 -9.59
CA MET A 66 9.63 14.14 -8.59
C MET A 66 9.60 12.92 -7.67
N LEU A 67 9.80 11.72 -8.22
CA LEU A 67 9.87 10.48 -7.45
C LEU A 67 11.10 10.42 -6.53
N LEU A 68 12.25 10.93 -6.98
CA LEU A 68 13.46 11.00 -6.15
C LEU A 68 13.29 11.95 -4.96
N VAL A 69 12.65 13.10 -5.16
CA VAL A 69 12.36 14.05 -4.07
C VAL A 69 11.43 13.41 -3.04
N ASN A 70 10.30 12.82 -3.47
CA ASN A 70 9.37 12.16 -2.56
C ASN A 70 10.03 11.00 -1.78
N TYR A 71 10.93 10.23 -2.43
CA TYR A 71 11.68 9.17 -1.75
C TYR A 71 12.58 9.69 -0.62
N HIS A 72 13.22 10.85 -0.82
CA HIS A 72 14.11 11.47 0.18
C HIS A 72 13.37 12.21 1.30
N GLU A 73 12.15 12.70 1.07
CA GLU A 73 11.36 13.33 2.13
C GLU A 73 10.76 12.30 3.10
N ASN A 74 10.52 11.08 2.62
CA ASN A 74 9.85 10.02 3.37
C ASN A 74 10.79 8.95 3.96
N ASN A 75 12.13 9.05 3.78
CA ASN A 75 13.15 8.14 4.37
C ASN A 75 14.34 8.90 4.95
#